data_AF-A0A7K4MQS2-F1
#
_entry.id   AF-A0A7K4MQS2-F1
#
_cell.length_a   1.000
_cell.length_b   1.000
_cell.length_c   1.000
_cell.angle_alpha   90.00
_cell.angle_beta   90.00
_cell.angle_gamma   90.00
#
_symmetry.space_group_name_H-M   'P 1'
#
loop_
_entity.id
_entity.type
_entity.pdbx_description
1 polymer ?
#
loop_
_entity_poly.entity_id
_entity_poly.type
_entity_poly.pdbx_seq_one_letter_code
_entity_poly.pdbx_strand_id
1 'polypeptide(L)'
;MSNTEYKIRTVVLRPILDPDDAQQIVENRKTSLFRSMLQKPKKTEVHIHSLKLSYEAFLILSGKYNANFYRKTVHTINVEPIVREIIVGDNVFPIKK
;
A
#
# COMPACT_ATOMS: atom_id res chain seq x y z
N MET A 1 -19.25 10.76 -13.15
CA MET A 1 -18.03 9.95 -13.11
C MET A 1 -16.92 10.79 -12.50
N SER A 2 -16.37 10.41 -11.35
CA SER A 2 -15.39 11.25 -10.63
C SER A 2 -14.03 11.19 -11.32
N ASN A 3 -13.62 12.31 -11.92
CA ASN A 3 -12.31 12.54 -12.49
C ASN A 3 -11.27 12.53 -11.36
N THR A 4 -10.71 11.35 -11.07
CA THR A 4 -9.79 11.18 -9.94
C THR A 4 -8.38 11.25 -10.49
N GLU A 5 -7.72 12.40 -10.33
CA GLU A 5 -6.30 12.55 -10.64
C GLU A 5 -5.49 11.61 -9.72
N TYR A 6 -4.94 10.55 -10.30
CA TYR A 6 -4.03 9.66 -9.57
C TYR A 6 -2.67 10.36 -9.45
N LYS A 7 -2.31 10.80 -8.25
CA LYS A 7 -0.99 11.37 -7.98
C LYS A 7 0.06 10.26 -8.05
N ILE A 8 0.78 10.20 -9.17
CA ILE A 8 1.93 9.30 -9.35
C ILE A 8 3.00 9.67 -8.31
N ARG A 9 3.48 8.67 -7.56
CA ARG A 9 4.60 8.82 -6.61
C ARG A 9 5.74 7.93 -7.05
N THR A 10 6.92 8.53 -7.22
CA THR A 10 8.16 7.78 -7.43
C THR A 10 8.65 7.27 -6.07
N VAL A 11 8.83 5.96 -5.94
CA VAL A 11 9.44 5.34 -4.77
C VAL A 11 10.84 4.87 -5.14
N VAL A 12 11.83 5.31 -4.37
CA VAL A 12 13.23 4.94 -4.55
C VAL A 12 13.66 4.14 -3.32
N LEU A 13 14.18 2.94 -3.54
CA LEU A 13 14.75 2.13 -2.46
C LEU A 13 16.14 2.65 -2.11
N ARG A 14 16.35 2.91 -0.82
CA ARG A 14 17.67 3.26 -0.29
C ARG A 14 18.42 1.97 0.03
N PRO A 15 19.61 1.73 -0.54
CA PRO A 15 20.42 0.59 -0.13
C PRO A 15 20.82 0.72 1.33
N ILE A 16 20.64 -0.36 2.09
CA ILE A 16 21.00 -0.44 3.52
C ILE A 16 22.49 -0.81 3.67
N LEU A 17 23.04 -1.50 2.67
CA LEU A 17 24.42 -1.97 2.65
C LEU A 17 25.19 -1.22 1.56
N ASP A 18 26.30 -0.60 1.95
CA ASP A 18 27.22 0.05 1.02
C ASP A 18 27.96 -0.99 0.16
N PRO A 19 28.24 -0.71 -1.12
CA PRO A 19 29.01 -1.62 -1.99
C PRO A 19 30.38 -2.01 -1.44
N ASP A 20 31.10 -1.10 -0.79
CA ASP A 20 32.44 -1.36 -0.25
C ASP A 20 32.35 -2.29 0.97
N ASP A 21 31.37 -2.04 1.84
CA ASP A 21 31.05 -2.92 2.97
C ASP A 21 30.68 -4.33 2.48
N ALA A 22 29.85 -4.41 1.43
CA ALA A 22 29.46 -5.68 0.82
C ALA A 22 30.68 -6.42 0.27
N GLN A 23 31.58 -5.71 -0.41
CA GLN A 23 32.81 -6.28 -0.95
C GLN A 23 33.71 -6.81 0.17
N GLN A 24 33.86 -6.07 1.27
CA GLN A 24 34.65 -6.49 2.43
C GLN A 24 34.07 -7.73 3.10
N ILE A 25 32.74 -7.82 3.24
CA ILE A 25 32.06 -9.01 3.80
C ILE A 25 32.35 -10.24 2.95
N VAL A 26 32.22 -10.13 1.63
CA VAL A 26 32.45 -11.23 0.69
C VAL A 26 33.93 -11.64 0.71
N GLU A 27 34.85 -10.67 0.67
CA GLU A 27 36.30 -10.89 0.73
C GLU A 27 36.72 -11.61 2.01
N ASN A 28 36.09 -11.28 3.15
CA ASN A 28 36.34 -11.97 4.41
C ASN A 28 35.81 -13.40 4.45
N ARG A 29 34.73 -13.68 3.72
CA ARG A 29 34.08 -14.99 3.69
C ARG A 29 34.47 -15.85 2.49
N LYS A 30 35.17 -15.35 1.49
CA LYS A 30 35.41 -16.08 0.22
C LYS A 30 36.11 -17.43 0.38
N THR A 31 36.91 -17.60 1.43
CA THR A 31 37.58 -18.88 1.71
C THR A 31 36.77 -19.81 2.65
N SER A 32 35.62 -19.37 3.18
CA SER A 32 34.85 -20.13 4.17
C SER A 32 34.24 -21.41 3.59
N LEU A 33 33.90 -21.41 2.31
CA LEU A 33 33.33 -22.57 1.61
C LEU A 33 34.34 -23.71 1.45
N PHE A 34 35.63 -23.41 1.49
CA PHE A 34 36.71 -24.41 1.36
C PHE A 34 37.12 -25.02 2.71
N ARG A 35 36.39 -24.75 3.80
CA ARG A 35 36.74 -25.26 5.15
C ARG A 35 36.78 -26.79 5.24
N SER A 36 36.04 -27.50 4.39
CA SER A 36 36.02 -28.96 4.34
C SER A 36 37.17 -29.57 3.55
N MET A 37 37.95 -28.76 2.82
CA MET A 37 39.11 -29.25 2.08
C MET A 37 40.30 -29.40 3.01
N LEU A 38 41.05 -30.49 2.84
CA LEU A 38 42.30 -30.75 3.57
C LEU A 38 43.32 -29.61 3.37
N GLN A 39 43.33 -29.01 2.18
CA GLN A 39 44.15 -27.85 1.85
C GLN A 39 43.24 -26.69 1.48
N LYS A 40 42.97 -25.82 2.46
CA LYS A 40 42.20 -24.60 2.24
C LYS A 40 43.05 -23.57 1.50
N PRO A 41 42.57 -23.02 0.36
CA PRO A 41 43.30 -21.98 -0.38
C PRO A 41 43.42 -20.69 0.43
N LYS A 42 44.51 -19.95 0.20
CA LYS A 42 44.73 -18.61 0.73
C LYS A 42 43.74 -17.64 0.10
N LYS A 43 43.45 -16.53 0.80
CA LYS A 43 42.58 -15.48 0.25
C LYS A 43 43.10 -14.94 -1.09
N THR A 44 44.41 -14.86 -1.28
CA THR A 44 45.02 -14.36 -2.52
C THR A 44 44.79 -15.25 -3.74
N GLU A 45 44.48 -16.53 -3.52
CA GLU A 45 44.27 -17.53 -4.58
C GLU A 45 42.80 -17.62 -5.02
N VAL A 46 41.89 -16.98 -4.27
CA VAL A 46 40.46 -16.97 -4.55
C VAL A 46 40.05 -15.57 -4.99
N HIS A 47 39.57 -15.44 -6.22
CA HIS A 47 39.13 -14.16 -6.77
C HIS A 47 37.61 -14.09 -6.84
N ILE A 48 37.05 -12.94 -6.43
CA ILE A 48 35.62 -12.64 -6.59
C ILE A 48 35.43 -12.14 -8.02
N HIS A 49 34.70 -12.89 -8.85
CA HIS A 49 34.46 -12.48 -10.24
C HIS A 49 33.49 -11.29 -10.31
N SER A 50 32.37 -11.34 -9.58
CA SER A 50 31.39 -10.26 -9.55
C SER A 50 30.60 -10.27 -8.24
N LEU A 51 30.13 -9.09 -7.85
CA LEU A 51 29.22 -8.90 -6.73
C LEU A 51 28.03 -8.07 -7.20
N LYS A 52 26.82 -8.56 -6.96
CA LYS A 52 25.58 -7.87 -7.29
C LYS A 52 24.72 -7.73 -6.04
N LEU A 53 24.42 -6.49 -5.67
CA LEU A 53 23.44 -6.19 -4.63
C LEU A 53 22.05 -6.18 -5.26
N SER A 54 21.14 -6.95 -4.68
CA SER A 54 19.74 -7.01 -5.08
C SER A 54 18.89 -6.42 -3.98
N TYR A 55 17.92 -5.58 -4.34
CA TYR A 55 16.94 -5.05 -3.39
C TYR A 55 15.87 -6.09 -3.07
N GLU A 56 15.31 -6.01 -1.87
CA GLU A 56 14.13 -6.79 -1.50
C GLU A 56 12.90 -6.34 -2.31
N ALA A 57 12.02 -7.29 -2.61
CA ALA A 57 10.76 -7.00 -3.30
C ALA A 57 9.79 -6.26 -2.36
N PHE A 58 9.08 -5.26 -2.86
CA PHE A 58 8.06 -4.52 -2.10
C PHE A 58 6.77 -4.33 -2.90
N LEU A 59 5.66 -4.20 -2.18
CA LEU A 59 4.33 -3.98 -2.74
C LEU A 59 3.74 -2.67 -2.21
N ILE A 60 3.31 -1.78 -3.10
CA ILE A 60 2.56 -0.57 -2.72
C ILE A 60 1.08 -0.84 -2.95
N LEU A 61 0.29 -0.76 -1.87
CA LEU A 61 -1.17 -0.86 -1.93
C LEU A 61 -1.80 0.51 -1.63
N SER A 62 -2.76 0.92 -2.46
CA SER A 62 -3.57 2.12 -2.22
C SER A 62 -5.05 1.82 -2.40
N GLY A 63 -5.88 2.25 -1.46
CA GLY A 63 -7.34 2.13 -1.54
C GLY A 63 -8.02 3.44 -1.18
N LYS A 64 -9.16 3.73 -1.81
CA LYS A 64 -10.04 4.85 -1.48
C LYS A 64 -11.40 4.28 -1.05
N TYR A 65 -11.79 4.55 0.17
CA TYR A 65 -13.10 4.16 0.69
C TYR A 65 -14.03 5.39 0.69
N ASN A 66 -15.28 5.18 0.29
CA ASN A 66 -16.35 6.17 0.47
C ASN A 66 -17.42 5.54 1.36
N ALA A 67 -17.85 6.26 2.40
CA ALA A 67 -18.94 5.87 3.26
C ALA A 67 -20.12 6.80 2.99
N ASN A 68 -21.19 6.26 2.40
CA ASN A 68 -22.45 6.98 2.24
C ASN A 68 -23.29 6.77 3.50
N PHE A 69 -23.33 7.76 4.38
CA PHE A 69 -24.14 7.72 5.59
C PHE A 69 -25.60 8.07 5.28
N TYR A 70 -26.43 7.07 4.99
CA TYR A 70 -27.89 7.28 4.97
C TYR A 70 -28.43 7.10 6.40
N ARG A 71 -28.74 8.20 7.08
CA ARG A 71 -29.43 8.15 8.38
C ARG A 71 -30.94 8.08 8.13
N LYS A 72 -31.58 7.00 8.58
CA LYS A 72 -33.05 6.93 8.63
C LYS A 72 -33.53 7.98 9.63
N THR A 73 -34.23 9.01 9.14
CA THR A 73 -34.83 10.08 9.95
C THR A 73 -36.32 10.17 9.66
N VAL A 74 -37.12 10.46 10.68
CA VAL A 74 -38.56 10.69 10.56
C VAL A 74 -38.80 12.16 10.91
N HIS A 75 -39.35 12.91 9.97
CA HIS A 75 -39.74 14.31 10.17
C HIS A 75 -41.25 14.39 10.30
N THR A 76 -41.74 14.91 11.42
CA THR A 76 -43.16 15.15 11.64
C THR A 76 -43.54 16.51 11.08
N ILE A 77 -44.49 16.53 10.15
CA ILE A 77 -45.09 17.76 9.62
C ILE A 77 -46.46 17.90 10.27
N ASN A 78 -46.64 18.96 11.06
CA ASN A 78 -47.94 19.28 11.64
C ASN A 78 -48.74 20.10 10.64
N VAL A 79 -49.98 19.68 10.38
CA VAL A 79 -50.89 20.31 9.41
C VAL A 79 -52.21 20.64 10.07
N GLU A 80 -52.92 21.62 9.52
CA GLU A 80 -54.26 21.98 10.01
C GLU A 80 -55.28 20.87 9.70
N PRO A 81 -56.35 20.73 10.50
CA PRO A 81 -57.36 19.69 10.30
C PRO A 81 -58.10 19.75 8.95
N ILE A 82 -58.04 20.88 8.26
CA ILE A 82 -58.67 21.08 6.94
C ILE A 82 -57.82 20.55 5.78
N VAL A 83 -56.54 20.24 6.01
CA VAL A 83 -55.62 19.77 4.97
C VAL A 83 -56.00 18.34 4.56
N ARG A 84 -56.01 18.09 3.24
CA ARG A 84 -56.41 16.80 2.66
C ARG A 84 -55.22 15.96 2.18
N GLU A 85 -54.17 16.61 1.72
CA GLU A 85 -52.98 15.97 1.16
C GLU A 85 -51.74 16.83 1.36
N ILE A 86 -50.58 16.18 1.39
CA ILE A 86 -49.26 16.81 1.49
C ILE A 86 -48.42 16.33 0.30
N ILE A 87 -47.81 17.26 -0.43
CA ILE A 87 -46.94 16.94 -1.58
C ILE A 87 -45.49 17.21 -1.18
N VAL A 88 -44.63 16.18 -1.25
CA VAL A 88 -43.19 16.30 -0.95
C VAL A 88 -42.38 15.69 -2.10
N GLY A 89 -41.69 16.56 -2.85
CA GLY A 89 -41.06 16.17 -4.12
C GLY A 89 -42.12 15.67 -5.09
N ASP A 90 -41.90 14.51 -5.69
CA ASP A 90 -42.82 13.89 -6.64
C ASP A 90 -43.86 12.96 -5.97
N ASN A 91 -43.98 12.99 -4.64
CA ASN A 91 -44.86 12.08 -3.88
C ASN A 91 -46.02 12.82 -3.21
N VAL A 92 -47.21 12.21 -3.23
CA VAL A 92 -48.43 12.70 -2.58
C VAL A 92 -48.76 11.81 -1.37
N PHE A 93 -48.88 12.43 -0.19
CA PHE A 93 -49.18 11.77 1.07
C PHE A 93 -50.61 12.15 1.52
N PRO A 94 -51.57 11.21 1.49
CA PRO A 94 -52.92 11.46 1.96
C PRO A 94 -52.95 11.54 3.49
N ILE A 95 -53.72 12.49 4.03
CA ILE A 95 -54.00 12.53 5.47
C ILE A 95 -55.17 11.58 5.73
N LYS A 96 -54.91 10.45 6.40
CA LYS A 96 -55.96 9.54 6.83
C LYS A 96 -56.83 10.24 7.87
N LYS A 97 -58.14 10.29 7.62
CA LYS A 97 -59.14 10.67 8.63
C LYS A 97 -59.32 9.57 9.67
#